data_AF-A0A351YX75-F1
#
_entry.id   AF-A0A351YX75-F1
#
_cell.length_a   1.000
_cell.length_b   1.000
_cell.length_c   1.000
_cell.angle_alpha   90.00
_cell.angle_beta   90.00
_cell.angle_gamma   90.00
#
_symmetry.space_group_name_H-M   'P 1'
#
loop_
_entity.id
_entity.type
_entity.pdbx_description
1 polymer ?
#
loop_
_entity_poly.entity_id
_entity_poly.type
_entity_poly.pdbx_seq_one_letter_code
_entity_poly.pdbx_strand_id
1 'polypeptide(L)'
;MKLSDAFMREDKSGNFEWTADVINMDPKCISPLQKKCKPLYDYIRYVYRIKESRKSGMGKEEAVDEAVKWAIKENLLDGFFRKQKAEVTGMSLTEFDEEEFKRVCREDGYEDGIEAGAAKKAIETA
;
A
#
# COMPACT_ATOMS: atom_id res chain seq x y z
N MET A 1 -8.47 17.59 -15.91
CA MET A 1 -7.64 17.28 -17.08
C MET A 1 -8.07 15.90 -17.53
N LYS A 2 -8.65 15.77 -18.73
CA LYS A 2 -9.09 14.47 -19.27
C LYS A 2 -7.94 13.84 -20.04
N LEU A 3 -7.91 12.51 -20.12
CA LEU A 3 -6.84 11.82 -20.86
C LEU A 3 -6.92 12.15 -22.36
N SER A 4 -8.14 12.32 -22.91
CA SER A 4 -8.35 12.80 -24.28
C SER A 4 -7.69 14.17 -24.57
N ASP A 5 -7.60 15.05 -23.57
CA ASP A 5 -6.98 16.39 -23.72
C ASP A 5 -5.46 16.31 -23.96
N ALA A 6 -4.82 15.16 -23.69
CA ALA A 6 -3.39 14.96 -23.88
C ALA A 6 -3.00 14.59 -25.33
N PHE A 7 -3.98 14.31 -26.20
CA PHE A 7 -3.72 13.90 -27.58
C PHE A 7 -3.76 15.09 -28.54
N MET A 8 -2.82 15.11 -29.50
CA MET A 8 -2.73 16.18 -30.51
C MET A 8 -3.95 16.26 -31.45
N ARG A 9 -4.67 15.15 -31.63
CA ARG A 9 -5.93 15.12 -32.38
C ARG A 9 -7.09 15.03 -31.41
N GLU A 10 -8.01 15.98 -31.54
CA GLU A 10 -9.24 16.02 -30.75
C GLU A 10 -10.05 14.75 -31.02
N ASP A 11 -10.29 13.95 -29.98
CA ASP A 11 -11.16 12.78 -30.04
C ASP A 11 -12.36 12.96 -29.10
N LYS A 12 -13.56 12.90 -29.68
CA LYS A 12 -14.84 13.04 -28.97
C LYS A 12 -15.57 11.70 -28.81
N SER A 13 -14.94 10.60 -29.21
CA SER A 13 -15.54 9.26 -29.14
C SER A 13 -15.81 8.79 -27.70
N GLY A 14 -15.07 9.34 -26.73
CA GLY A 14 -15.09 8.87 -25.34
C GLY A 14 -14.24 7.62 -25.10
N ASN A 15 -13.59 7.07 -26.12
CA ASN A 15 -12.80 5.84 -26.04
C ASN A 15 -11.55 5.96 -25.15
N PHE A 16 -11.15 7.18 -24.82
CA PHE A 16 -10.03 7.47 -23.91
C PHE A 16 -10.48 7.89 -22.51
N GLU A 17 -11.79 7.85 -22.24
CA GLU A 17 -12.34 8.16 -20.93
C GLU A 17 -12.69 6.87 -20.20
N TRP A 18 -12.02 6.62 -19.07
CA TRP A 18 -12.18 5.41 -18.28
C TRP A 18 -12.64 5.80 -16.88
N THR A 19 -13.67 5.15 -16.38
CA THR A 19 -14.11 5.26 -14.99
C THR A 19 -13.64 4.05 -14.22
N ALA A 20 -13.03 4.26 -13.05
CA ALA A 20 -12.65 3.19 -12.14
C ALA A 20 -13.39 3.35 -10.81
N ASP A 21 -13.93 2.24 -10.31
CA ASP A 21 -14.48 2.17 -8.96
C ASP A 21 -13.37 1.79 -7.98
N VAL A 22 -13.13 2.67 -6.99
CA VAL A 22 -12.17 2.42 -5.91
C VAL A 22 -12.93 1.86 -4.70
N ILE A 23 -12.61 0.64 -4.31
CA ILE A 23 -13.29 -0.07 -3.22
C ILE A 23 -12.35 -0.16 -2.01
N ASN A 24 -12.83 0.25 -0.84
CA ASN A 24 -12.10 0.02 0.41
C ASN A 24 -12.13 -1.49 0.77
N MET A 25 -10.95 -2.06 0.95
CA MET A 25 -10.75 -3.49 1.24
C MET A 25 -10.41 -3.76 2.71
N ASP A 26 -10.68 -2.82 3.63
CA ASP A 26 -10.59 -3.11 5.06
C ASP A 26 -11.50 -4.30 5.40
N PRO A 27 -11.02 -5.36 6.06
CA PRO A 27 -11.85 -6.51 6.42
C PRO A 27 -12.96 -6.19 7.43
N LYS A 28 -12.91 -5.04 8.12
CA LYS A 28 -14.04 -4.52 8.91
C LYS A 28 -15.18 -4.04 8.02
N CYS A 29 -14.88 -3.68 6.77
CA CYS A 29 -15.86 -3.33 5.75
C CYS A 29 -16.10 -4.55 4.84
N ILE A 30 -17.10 -5.36 5.17
CA ILE A 30 -17.46 -6.51 4.33
C ILE A 30 -18.17 -6.03 3.06
N SER A 31 -17.43 -5.87 1.98
CA SER A 31 -18.00 -5.53 0.67
C SER A 31 -18.68 -6.76 0.03
N PRO A 32 -19.69 -6.57 -0.84
CA PRO A 32 -20.29 -7.67 -1.59
C PRO A 32 -19.27 -8.47 -2.42
N LEU A 33 -18.19 -7.81 -2.86
CA LEU A 33 -17.11 -8.43 -3.64
C LEU A 33 -16.29 -9.40 -2.78
N GLN A 34 -16.01 -9.04 -1.52
CA GLN A 34 -15.34 -9.92 -0.55
C GLN A 34 -16.17 -11.20 -0.29
N LYS A 35 -17.51 -11.11 -0.28
CA LYS A 35 -18.38 -12.28 -0.08
C LYS A 35 -18.43 -13.22 -1.29
N LYS A 36 -18.21 -12.70 -2.51
CA LYS A 36 -18.33 -13.47 -3.76
C LYS A 36 -17.02 -14.10 -4.22
N CYS A 37 -15.87 -13.52 -3.85
CA CYS A 37 -14.56 -13.99 -4.30
C CYS A 37 -13.72 -14.47 -3.10
N LYS A 38 -13.70 -15.80 -2.88
CA LYS A 38 -12.94 -16.44 -1.80
C LYS A 38 -11.43 -16.14 -1.88
N PRO A 39 -10.77 -16.21 -3.05
CA PRO A 39 -9.35 -15.86 -3.12
C PRO A 39 -9.07 -14.42 -2.68
N LEU A 40 -9.88 -13.48 -3.15
CA LEU A 40 -9.74 -12.07 -2.77
C LEU A 40 -9.94 -11.86 -1.27
N TYR A 41 -10.94 -12.50 -0.68
CA TYR A 41 -11.20 -12.44 0.75
C TYR A 41 -10.03 -12.99 1.58
N ASP A 42 -9.47 -14.13 1.18
CA ASP A 42 -8.32 -14.73 1.84
C ASP A 42 -7.08 -13.84 1.76
N TYR A 43 -6.83 -13.23 0.59
CA TYR A 43 -5.74 -12.28 0.42
C TYR A 43 -5.90 -11.04 1.31
N ILE A 44 -7.11 -10.47 1.38
CA ILE A 44 -7.41 -9.33 2.26
C ILE A 44 -7.15 -9.68 3.73
N ARG A 45 -7.56 -10.87 4.16
CA ARG A 45 -7.28 -11.37 5.52
C ARG A 45 -5.79 -11.50 5.79
N TYR A 46 -5.02 -11.99 4.82
CA TYR A 46 -3.57 -12.08 4.91
C TYR A 46 -2.90 -10.70 5.07
N VAL A 47 -3.22 -9.74 4.20
CA VAL A 47 -2.67 -8.38 4.28
C VAL A 47 -3.06 -7.71 5.60
N TYR A 48 -4.30 -7.90 6.06
CA TYR A 48 -4.74 -7.39 7.35
C TYR A 48 -3.94 -7.95 8.51
N ARG A 49 -3.62 -9.26 8.48
CA ARG A 49 -2.79 -9.88 9.51
C ARG A 49 -1.42 -9.21 9.61
N ILE A 50 -0.76 -8.95 8.48
CA ILE A 50 0.53 -8.22 8.45
C ILE A 50 0.36 -6.84 9.11
N LYS A 51 -0.68 -6.09 8.72
CA LYS A 51 -0.93 -4.74 9.24
C LYS A 51 -1.16 -4.73 10.75
N GLU A 52 -1.92 -5.68 11.30
CA GLU A 52 -2.16 -5.75 12.74
C GLU A 52 -0.91 -6.18 13.51
N SER A 53 -0.11 -7.10 12.95
CA SER A 53 1.19 -7.47 13.53
C SER A 53 2.15 -6.27 13.57
N ARG A 54 2.22 -5.48 12.49
CA ARG A 54 2.98 -4.22 12.44
C ARG A 54 2.50 -3.21 13.49
N LYS A 55 1.18 -3.01 13.61
CA LYS A 55 0.60 -2.11 14.64
C LYS A 55 0.90 -2.56 16.06
N SER A 56 1.05 -3.86 16.28
CA SER A 56 1.41 -4.43 17.58
C SER A 56 2.91 -4.27 17.92
N GLY A 57 3.68 -3.61 17.06
CA GLY A 57 5.11 -3.34 17.26
C GLY A 57 6.06 -4.34 16.60
N MET A 58 5.55 -5.31 15.84
CA MET A 58 6.38 -6.32 15.19
C MET A 58 7.17 -5.74 14.00
N GLY A 59 8.41 -6.21 13.81
CA GLY A 59 9.23 -5.87 12.65
C GLY A 59 8.59 -6.31 11.33
N LYS A 60 8.98 -5.71 10.19
CA LYS A 60 8.39 -6.05 8.88
C LYS A 60 8.63 -7.52 8.54
N GLU A 61 9.86 -8.03 8.70
CA GLU A 61 10.15 -9.43 8.40
C GLU A 61 9.38 -10.40 9.30
N GLU A 62 9.35 -10.13 10.60
CA GLU A 62 8.63 -10.95 11.57
C GLU A 62 7.12 -10.97 11.29
N ALA A 63 6.53 -9.81 10.97
CA ALA A 63 5.10 -9.69 10.67
C ALA A 63 4.73 -10.47 9.41
N VAL A 64 5.58 -10.43 8.37
CA VAL A 64 5.35 -11.19 7.13
C VAL A 64 5.50 -12.69 7.39
N ASP A 65 6.54 -13.14 8.10
CA ASP A 65 6.73 -14.57 8.38
C ASP A 65 5.61 -15.14 9.28
N GLU A 66 5.16 -14.38 10.29
CA GLU A 66 4.00 -14.74 11.13
C GLU A 66 2.73 -14.86 10.27
N ALA A 67 2.44 -13.88 9.43
CA ALA A 67 1.25 -13.88 8.59
C ALA A 67 1.27 -15.02 7.57
N VAL A 68 2.44 -15.36 7.00
CA VAL A 68 2.59 -16.49 6.07
C VAL A 68 2.38 -17.82 6.79
N LYS A 69 2.97 -18.01 7.98
CA LYS A 69 2.75 -19.21 8.80
C LYS A 69 1.27 -19.38 9.15
N TRP A 70 0.62 -18.29 9.55
CA TRP A 70 -0.80 -18.26 9.85
C TRP A 70 -1.66 -18.58 8.60
N ALA A 71 -1.35 -17.99 7.45
CA ALA A 71 -2.06 -18.24 6.20
C ALA A 71 -1.96 -19.71 5.74
N ILE A 72 -0.81 -20.35 5.93
CA ILE A 72 -0.61 -21.78 5.67
C ILE A 72 -1.45 -22.65 6.62
N LYS A 73 -1.50 -22.28 7.90
CA LYS A 73 -2.29 -23.00 8.92
C LYS A 73 -3.79 -22.93 8.64
N GLU A 74 -4.29 -21.75 8.28
CA GLU A 74 -5.70 -21.51 7.96
C GLU A 74 -6.08 -21.95 6.53
N ASN A 75 -5.13 -22.49 5.76
CA ASN A 75 -5.30 -22.91 4.38
C ASN A 75 -5.89 -21.80 3.48
N LEU A 76 -5.40 -20.58 3.63
CA LEU A 76 -5.80 -19.45 2.79
C LEU A 76 -5.34 -19.66 1.34
N LEU A 77 -6.12 -19.13 0.39
CA LEU A 77 -5.83 -19.24 -1.04
C LEU A 77 -5.61 -20.69 -1.49
N ASP A 78 -6.34 -21.64 -0.90
CA ASP A 78 -6.31 -23.07 -1.23
C ASP A 78 -4.88 -23.66 -1.26
N GLY A 79 -4.05 -23.26 -0.29
CA GLY A 79 -2.68 -23.75 -0.13
C GLY A 79 -1.65 -23.04 -0.99
N PHE A 80 -2.00 -21.93 -1.67
CA PHE A 80 -1.06 -21.10 -2.43
C PHE A 80 0.17 -20.69 -1.61
N PHE A 81 -0.05 -20.20 -0.38
CA PHE A 81 1.06 -19.79 0.51
C PHE A 81 2.03 -20.92 0.86
N ARG A 82 1.57 -22.18 0.82
CA ARG A 82 2.44 -23.34 1.04
C ARG A 82 3.33 -23.60 -0.18
N LYS A 83 2.78 -23.44 -1.38
CA LYS A 83 3.49 -23.66 -2.65
C LYS A 83 4.49 -22.54 -2.94
N GLN A 84 4.07 -21.29 -2.74
CA GLN A 84 4.82 -20.09 -3.12
C GLN A 84 5.40 -19.32 -1.94
N LYS A 85 5.78 -20.02 -0.87
CA LYS A 85 6.21 -19.37 0.38
C LYS A 85 7.31 -18.33 0.16
N ALA A 86 8.39 -18.71 -0.54
CA ALA A 86 9.55 -17.83 -0.74
C ALA A 86 9.20 -16.60 -1.58
N GLU A 87 8.41 -16.78 -2.63
CA GLU A 87 7.98 -15.69 -3.52
C GLU A 87 7.05 -14.71 -2.80
N VAL A 88 6.05 -15.21 -2.08
CA VAL A 88 5.10 -14.36 -1.34
C VAL A 88 5.81 -13.58 -0.24
N THR A 89 6.73 -14.22 0.50
CA THR A 89 7.54 -13.51 1.50
C THR A 89 8.39 -12.43 0.84
N GLY A 90 9.10 -12.75 -0.25
CA GLY A 90 9.93 -11.76 -0.97
C GLY A 90 9.10 -10.56 -1.43
N MET A 91 7.98 -10.83 -2.11
CA MET A 91 7.08 -9.79 -2.62
C MET A 91 6.58 -8.87 -1.49
N SER A 92 6.06 -9.44 -0.39
CA SER A 92 5.52 -8.67 0.74
C SER A 92 6.59 -7.88 1.50
N LEU A 93 7.85 -8.31 1.49
CA LEU A 93 8.95 -7.55 2.08
C LEU A 93 9.38 -6.38 1.19
N THR A 94 9.32 -6.56 -0.13
CA THR A 94 9.73 -5.55 -1.10
C THR A 94 8.61 -4.59 -1.49
N GLU A 95 7.36 -4.81 -1.06
CA GLU A 95 6.27 -3.92 -1.39
C GLU A 95 6.52 -2.50 -0.87
N PHE A 96 6.13 -1.52 -1.69
CA PHE A 96 6.20 -0.11 -1.35
C PHE A 96 5.20 0.21 -0.23
N ASP A 97 5.70 0.80 0.85
CA ASP A 97 4.89 1.26 1.98
C ASP A 97 4.65 2.77 1.83
N GLU A 98 3.47 3.12 1.31
CA GLU A 98 3.09 4.52 1.06
C GLU A 98 3.01 5.34 2.34
N GLU A 99 2.60 4.73 3.47
CA GLU A 99 2.48 5.43 4.74
C GLU A 99 3.85 5.71 5.35
N GLU A 100 4.77 4.74 5.25
CA GLU A 100 6.18 4.95 5.59
C GLU A 100 6.78 6.07 4.75
N PHE A 101 6.58 6.02 3.43
CA PHE A 101 7.10 7.03 2.51
C PHE A 101 6.59 8.44 2.84
N LYS A 102 5.27 8.59 3.05
CA LYS A 102 4.68 9.88 3.46
C LYS A 102 5.26 10.39 4.78
N ARG A 103 5.53 9.49 5.74
CA ARG A 103 6.11 9.87 7.03
C ARG A 103 7.52 10.41 6.84
N VAL A 104 8.37 9.68 6.11
CA VAL A 104 9.74 10.10 5.81
C VAL A 104 9.75 11.43 5.07
N CYS A 105 8.95 11.61 4.01
CA CYS A 105 8.89 12.88 3.29
C CYS A 105 8.45 14.06 4.17
N ARG A 106 7.60 13.82 5.17
CA ARG A 106 7.17 14.86 6.11
C ARG A 106 8.28 15.22 7.10
N GLU A 107 9.04 14.22 7.56
CA GLU A 107 10.19 14.41 8.44
C GLU A 107 11.29 15.20 7.72
N ASP A 108 11.66 14.78 6.51
CA ASP A 108 12.64 15.46 5.66
C ASP A 108 12.23 16.93 5.39
N GLY A 109 10.97 17.16 5.01
CA GLY A 109 10.47 18.52 4.76
C GLY A 109 10.45 19.41 6.01
N TYR A 110 10.38 18.83 7.21
CA TYR A 110 10.50 19.57 8.46
C TYR A 110 11.96 19.97 8.73
N GLU A 111 12.90 19.06 8.49
CA GLU A 111 14.35 19.33 8.62
C GLU A 111 14.81 20.41 7.64
N ASP A 112 14.44 20.30 6.36
CA ASP A 112 14.72 21.31 5.33
C ASP A 112 14.17 22.70 5.73
N GLY A 113 12.98 22.72 6.32
CA GLY A 113 12.35 23.95 6.81
C GLY A 113 13.13 24.61 7.95
N ILE A 114 13.70 23.81 8.86
CA ILE A 114 14.54 24.31 9.96
C ILE A 114 15.84 24.91 9.40
N GLU A 115 16.50 24.19 8.48
CA GLU A 115 17.77 24.64 7.88
C GLU A 115 17.58 25.93 7.07
N ALA A 116 16.55 26.00 6.23
CA ALA A 116 16.22 27.20 5.48
C ALA A 116 15.87 28.39 6.39
N GLY A 117 15.20 28.14 7.53
CA GLY A 117 14.92 29.16 8.54
C GLY A 117 16.18 29.68 9.23
N ALA A 118 17.12 28.79 9.56
CA ALA A 118 18.41 29.17 10.15
C ALA A 118 19.26 29.98 9.17
N ALA A 119 19.32 29.55 7.90
CA ALA A 119 20.03 30.27 6.84
C ALA A 119 19.46 31.68 6.61
N LYS A 120 18.12 31.83 6.58
CA LYS A 120 17.48 33.15 6.46
C LYS A 120 17.83 34.07 7.63
N LYS A 121 17.77 33.58 8.88
CA LYS A 121 18.18 34.39 10.04
C LYS A 121 19.65 34.79 9.97
N ALA A 122 20.54 33.90 9.53
CA ALA A 122 21.96 34.21 9.39
C ALA A 122 22.21 35.33 8.36
N ILE A 123 21.45 35.35 7.26
CA ILE A 123 21.51 36.41 6.24
C ILE A 123 20.91 37.72 6.78
N GLU A 124 19.82 37.67 7.54
CA GLU A 124 19.19 38.87 8.12
C GLU A 124 20.00 39.51 9.26
N THR A 125 20.92 38.77 9.89
CA THR A 125 21.76 39.26 11.00
C THR A 125 23.18 39.67 10.56
N ALA A 126 23.52 39.50 9.27
CA ALA A 126 24.81 39.87 8.67
C ALA A 126 24.73 41.22 7.96
#